data_AF-A0A8H7K9M4-F1
#
_entry.id   AF-A0A8H7K9M4-F1
#
_cell.length_a   1.000
_cell.length_b   1.000
_cell.length_c   1.000
_cell.angle_alpha   90.00
_cell.angle_beta   90.00
_cell.angle_gamma   90.00
#
_symmetry.space_group_name_H-M   'P 1'
#
loop_
_entity.id
_entity.type
_entity.pdbx_description
1 polymer ?
#
loop_
_entity_poly.entity_id
_entity_poly.type
_entity_poly.pdbx_seq_one_letter_code
_entity_poly.pdbx_strand_id
1 'polypeptide(L)'
;MSWSSLPPELQIEVCRMLLEPESNSVSDAGIPDHMTRPRILSTCAVVCQGWQAYFEKENFKRLILHQDDVSRFGKILARHQRTSFVRWIWLRIELPTYDCSRCGTPESTDEDVANKYIFTNAVWDLLGTLSTWPRNKEIEQERNSVFIRRAILITTVKTYL
;
A
#
# COMPACT_ATOMS: atom_id res chain seq x y z
N MET A 1 30.19 -5.64 17.05
CA MET A 1 28.92 -5.58 17.81
C MET A 1 27.81 -6.07 16.89
N SER A 2 26.87 -6.88 17.38
CA SER A 2 25.75 -7.41 16.59
C SER A 2 24.49 -6.57 16.86
N TRP A 3 23.61 -6.39 15.88
CA TRP A 3 22.30 -5.76 16.11
C TRP A 3 21.54 -6.43 17.26
N SER A 4 21.63 -7.77 17.35
CA SER A 4 21.00 -8.57 18.40
C SER A 4 21.58 -8.37 19.81
N SER A 5 22.73 -7.70 19.95
CA SER A 5 23.28 -7.38 21.27
C SER A 5 22.78 -6.04 21.82
N LEU A 6 22.01 -5.28 21.05
CA LEU A 6 21.40 -4.02 21.49
C LEU A 6 20.10 -4.31 22.27
N PRO A 7 19.81 -3.61 23.38
CA PRO A 7 18.51 -3.67 24.03
C PRO A 7 17.35 -3.37 23.07
N PRO A 8 16.20 -4.04 23.20
CA PRO A 8 15.04 -3.84 22.31
C PRO A 8 14.59 -2.38 22.20
N GLU A 9 14.71 -1.62 23.29
CA GLU A 9 14.32 -0.20 23.35
C GLU A 9 15.15 0.63 22.38
N LEU A 10 16.47 0.39 22.34
CA LEU A 10 17.38 1.09 21.43
C LEU A 10 17.19 0.64 19.99
N GLN A 11 16.87 -0.63 19.76
CA GLN A 11 16.52 -1.13 18.42
C GLN A 11 15.28 -0.41 17.88
N ILE A 12 14.23 -0.28 18.69
CA ILE A 12 12.99 0.42 18.32
C ILE A 12 13.26 1.90 18.06
N GLU A 13 14.10 2.54 18.88
CA GLU A 13 14.39 3.96 18.74
C GLU A 13 15.13 4.27 17.45
N VAL A 14 16.15 3.47 17.10
CA VAL A 14 16.84 3.58 15.81
C VAL A 14 15.87 3.40 14.65
N CYS A 15 15.02 2.37 14.71
CA CYS A 15 14.03 2.15 13.64
C CYS A 15 12.99 3.28 13.56
N ARG A 16 12.62 3.90 14.68
CA ARG A 16 11.72 5.06 14.72
C ARG A 16 12.38 6.27 14.07
N MET A 17 13.63 6.56 14.39
CA MET A 17 14.38 7.66 13.77
C MET A 17 14.44 7.50 12.24
N LEU A 18 14.58 6.26 11.74
CA LEU A 18 14.53 5.97 10.29
C LEU A 18 13.13 6.10 9.68
N LEU A 19 12.08 6.05 10.50
CA LEU A 19 10.69 6.26 10.07
C LEU A 19 10.29 7.74 10.09
N GLU A 20 10.92 8.58 10.91
CA GLU A 20 10.56 9.99 11.04
C GLU A 20 10.96 10.75 9.76
N PRO A 21 10.04 11.55 9.18
CA PRO A 21 10.40 12.40 8.06
C PRO A 21 11.39 13.45 8.56
N GLU A 22 12.59 13.51 7.96
CA GLU A 22 13.47 14.64 8.19
C GLU A 22 12.73 15.91 7.76
N SER A 23 12.35 16.73 8.75
CA SER A 23 11.52 17.92 8.57
C SER A 23 12.16 19.00 7.69
N ASN A 24 13.37 18.80 7.17
CA ASN A 24 14.15 19.80 6.45
C ASN A 24 14.99 19.29 5.25
N SER A 25 14.82 18.05 4.78
CA SER A 25 15.61 17.60 3.62
C SER A 25 14.96 18.04 2.30
N VAL A 26 15.48 19.13 1.74
CA VAL A 26 15.41 19.38 0.29
C VAL A 26 16.11 18.19 -0.36
N SER A 27 15.37 17.33 -1.06
CA SER A 27 15.96 16.21 -1.75
C SER A 27 16.89 16.72 -2.85
N ASP A 28 18.19 16.63 -2.60
CA ASP A 28 19.29 17.03 -3.50
C ASP A 28 19.25 16.29 -4.88
N ALA A 29 18.40 15.26 -4.97
CA ALA A 29 18.20 14.45 -6.17
C ALA A 29 16.95 14.82 -7.01
N GLY A 30 16.17 15.84 -6.62
CA GLY A 30 14.92 16.19 -7.33
C GLY A 30 13.84 15.10 -7.29
N ILE A 31 14.04 14.03 -6.51
CA ILE A 31 13.06 12.97 -6.32
C ILE A 31 12.05 13.44 -5.27
N PRO A 32 10.74 13.43 -5.57
CA PRO A 32 9.71 13.80 -4.61
C PRO A 32 9.78 12.93 -3.34
N ASP A 33 9.63 13.56 -2.17
CA ASP A 33 9.71 12.92 -0.84
C ASP A 33 8.82 11.66 -0.72
N HIS A 34 7.64 11.68 -1.34
CA HIS A 34 6.71 10.54 -1.36
C HIS A 34 7.26 9.29 -2.07
N MET A 35 8.30 9.42 -2.90
CA MET A 35 8.93 8.32 -3.64
C MET A 35 10.19 7.78 -2.97
N THR A 36 10.85 8.57 -2.12
CA THR A 36 12.11 8.22 -1.44
C THR A 36 11.86 7.38 -0.19
N ARG A 37 10.86 7.77 0.62
CA ARG A 37 10.56 7.10 1.89
C ARG A 37 10.17 5.63 1.75
N PRO A 38 9.30 5.21 0.81
CA PRO A 38 8.97 3.79 0.63
C PRO A 38 10.19 2.94 0.25
N ARG A 39 11.16 3.51 -0.48
CA ARG A 39 12.39 2.82 -0.90
C ARG A 39 13.34 2.58 0.26
N ILE A 40 13.51 3.58 1.14
CA ILE A 40 14.36 3.45 2.34
C ILE A 40 13.80 2.35 3.24
N LEU A 41 12.50 2.39 3.53
CA LEU A 41 11.86 1.39 4.41
C LEU A 41 11.87 -0.02 3.82
N SER A 42 11.76 -0.15 2.50
CA SER A 42 11.90 -1.45 1.81
C SER A 42 13.33 -2.00 1.93
N THR A 43 14.34 -1.13 1.87
CA THR A 43 15.75 -1.50 2.01
C THR A 43 16.08 -1.89 3.46
N CYS A 44 15.50 -1.20 4.44
CA CYS A 44 15.66 -1.56 5.84
C CYS A 44 15.11 -2.97 6.14
N ALA A 45 14.02 -3.39 5.50
CA ALA A 45 13.42 -4.70 5.71
C ALA A 45 14.31 -5.89 5.30
N VAL A 46 15.37 -5.68 4.50
CA VAL A 46 16.25 -6.78 4.04
C VAL A 46 17.55 -6.93 4.85
N VAL A 47 17.78 -6.08 5.87
CA VAL A 47 19.05 -6.06 6.63
C VAL A 47 19.23 -7.32 7.48
N CYS A 48 18.25 -7.64 8.32
CA CYS A 48 18.24 -8.83 9.18
C CYS A 48 16.80 -9.15 9.64
N GLN A 49 16.59 -10.32 10.26
CA GLN A 49 15.25 -10.75 10.68
C GLN A 49 14.56 -9.78 11.66
N GLY A 50 15.32 -9.15 12.57
CA GLY A 50 14.78 -8.16 13.50
C GLY A 50 14.27 -6.90 12.80
N TRP A 51 15.04 -6.41 11.83
CA TRP A 51 14.63 -5.27 10.98
C TRP A 51 13.46 -5.66 10.10
N GLN A 52 13.50 -6.83 9.48
CA GLN A 52 12.40 -7.33 8.66
C GLN A 52 11.08 -7.34 9.42
N ALA A 53 11.05 -7.87 10.65
CA ALA A 53 9.84 -7.92 11.47
C ALA A 53 9.27 -6.51 11.77
N TYR A 54 10.14 -5.53 12.00
CA TYR A 54 9.73 -4.15 12.29
C TYR A 54 9.29 -3.39 11.03
N PHE A 55 10.13 -3.38 10.00
CA PHE A 55 9.91 -2.60 8.78
C PHE A 55 8.86 -3.21 7.86
N GLU A 56 8.68 -4.54 7.80
CA GLU A 56 7.55 -5.12 7.06
C GLU A 56 6.21 -4.65 7.63
N LYS A 57 6.07 -4.51 8.95
CA LYS A 57 4.84 -4.03 9.57
C LYS A 57 4.47 -2.62 9.10
N GLU A 58 5.46 -1.73 8.98
CA GLU A 58 5.23 -0.37 8.49
C GLU A 58 5.09 -0.30 6.97
N ASN A 59 5.87 -1.09 6.21
CA ASN A 59 5.78 -1.17 4.75
C ASN A 59 4.40 -1.67 4.27
N PHE A 60 3.85 -2.69 4.93
CA PHE A 60 2.55 -3.25 4.54
C PHE A 60 1.36 -2.52 5.16
N LYS A 61 1.58 -1.57 6.08
CA LYS A 61 0.52 -0.82 6.78
C LYS A 61 -0.38 -0.05 5.83
N ARG A 62 0.21 0.60 4.82
CA ARG A 62 -0.46 1.38 3.80
C ARG A 62 0.05 0.94 2.44
N LEU A 63 -0.87 0.50 1.60
CA LEU A 63 -0.55 -0.01 0.28
C LEU A 63 -1.24 0.86 -0.76
N ILE A 64 -0.48 1.26 -1.78
CA ILE A 64 -1.00 1.92 -2.97
C ILE A 64 -0.81 0.93 -4.10
N LEU A 65 -1.91 0.52 -4.73
CA LEU A 65 -1.94 -0.52 -5.75
C LEU A 65 -2.44 0.07 -7.05
N HIS A 66 -1.73 -0.18 -8.14
CA HIS A 66 -2.31 -0.06 -9.48
C HIS A 66 -3.22 -1.25 -9.76
N GLN A 67 -4.21 -1.09 -10.64
CA GLN A 67 -5.13 -2.17 -11.00
C GLN A 67 -4.42 -3.45 -11.48
N ASP A 68 -3.30 -3.32 -12.21
CA ASP A 68 -2.54 -4.46 -12.73
C ASP A 68 -1.72 -5.20 -11.65
N ASP A 69 -1.46 -4.53 -10.52
CA ASP A 69 -0.65 -5.10 -9.43
C ASP A 69 -1.46 -5.96 -8.46
N VAL A 70 -2.79 -5.90 -8.51
CA VAL A 70 -3.69 -6.54 -7.54
C VAL A 70 -3.46 -8.05 -7.43
N SER A 71 -3.32 -8.74 -8.57
CA SER A 71 -3.06 -10.19 -8.59
C SER A 71 -1.69 -10.55 -8.00
N ARG A 72 -0.65 -9.79 -8.36
CA ARG A 72 0.70 -9.98 -7.83
C ARG A 72 0.75 -9.71 -6.34
N PHE A 73 0.07 -8.67 -5.91
CA PHE A 73 -0.09 -8.28 -4.52
C PHE A 73 -0.69 -9.41 -3.66
N GLY A 74 -1.76 -10.06 -4.15
CA GLY A 74 -2.36 -11.20 -3.46
C GLY A 74 -1.35 -12.32 -3.18
N LYS A 75 -0.48 -12.63 -4.15
CA LYS A 75 0.57 -13.66 -4.01
C LYS A 75 1.64 -13.27 -2.98
N ILE A 76 2.01 -12.00 -2.91
CA ILE A 76 3.02 -11.50 -1.96
C ILE A 76 2.51 -11.60 -0.51
N LEU A 77 1.22 -11.34 -0.30
CA LEU A 77 0.59 -11.37 1.01
C LEU A 77 0.08 -12.75 1.45
N ALA A 78 -0.09 -13.70 0.53
CA ALA A 78 -0.48 -15.08 0.87
C ALA A 78 0.45 -15.74 1.90
N ARG A 79 1.66 -15.21 2.12
CA ARG A 79 2.47 -15.53 3.30
C ARG A 79 1.77 -14.98 4.55
N HIS A 80 1.06 -15.88 5.24
CA HIS A 80 0.05 -15.68 6.30
C HIS A 80 0.28 -14.57 7.35
N GLN A 81 1.48 -14.06 7.54
CA GLN A 81 1.77 -13.03 8.54
C GLN A 81 1.59 -11.60 8.01
N ARG A 82 1.80 -11.36 6.71
CA ARG A 82 1.84 -9.99 6.16
C ARG A 82 0.47 -9.33 5.99
N THR A 83 -0.58 -10.13 5.77
CA THR A 83 -1.97 -9.63 5.70
C THR A 83 -2.41 -8.96 7.01
N SER A 84 -1.87 -9.39 8.15
CA SER A 84 -2.20 -8.82 9.46
C SER A 84 -1.71 -7.37 9.62
N PHE A 85 -0.66 -6.99 8.90
CA PHE A 85 -0.08 -5.64 8.96
C PHE A 85 -0.89 -4.61 8.17
N VAL A 86 -1.67 -5.05 7.18
CA VAL A 86 -2.41 -4.15 6.30
C VAL A 86 -3.54 -3.44 7.04
N ARG A 87 -3.48 -2.10 7.04
CA ARG A 87 -4.52 -1.21 7.59
C ARG A 87 -5.24 -0.42 6.51
N TRP A 88 -4.51 0.04 5.50
CA TRP A 88 -5.03 0.88 4.43
C TRP A 88 -4.64 0.34 3.06
N ILE A 89 -5.62 0.20 2.18
CA ILE A 89 -5.38 -0.08 0.76
C ILE A 89 -5.94 1.08 -0.04
N TRP A 90 -5.10 1.64 -0.90
CA TRP A 90 -5.48 2.61 -1.90
C TRP A 90 -5.37 1.94 -3.27
N LEU A 91 -6.51 1.67 -3.91
CA LEU A 91 -6.55 1.20 -5.29
C LEU A 91 -6.61 2.40 -6.24
N ARG A 92 -5.58 2.56 -7.05
CA ARG A 92 -5.49 3.53 -8.14
C ARG A 92 -5.92 2.83 -9.43
N ILE A 93 -7.04 3.27 -9.97
CA ILE A 93 -7.58 2.79 -11.24
C ILE A 93 -7.25 3.82 -12.30
N GLU A 94 -6.44 3.44 -13.28
CA GLU A 94 -6.13 4.25 -14.45
C GLU A 94 -7.11 3.89 -15.56
N LEU A 95 -7.89 4.88 -15.97
CA LEU A 95 -8.77 4.76 -17.12
C LEU A 95 -8.00 5.09 -18.40
N PRO A 96 -8.47 4.62 -19.57
CA PRO A 96 -7.87 4.97 -20.85
C PRO A 96 -7.71 6.48 -21.00
N THR A 97 -6.66 6.89 -21.71
CA THR A 97 -6.42 8.31 -21.99
C THR A 97 -7.56 8.88 -22.81
N TYR A 98 -8.05 10.04 -22.39
CA TYR A 98 -9.02 10.82 -23.14
C TYR A 98 -8.30 11.95 -23.85
N ASP A 99 -8.65 12.19 -25.11
CA ASP A 99 -8.29 13.43 -25.76
C ASP A 99 -9.24 14.53 -25.27
N CYS A 100 -8.69 15.70 -24.91
CA CYS A 100 -9.54 16.79 -24.41
C CYS A 100 -10.37 17.47 -25.52
N SER A 101 -10.26 16.98 -26.75
CA SER A 101 -11.11 17.34 -27.91
C SER A 101 -12.61 17.32 -27.59
N ARG A 102 -13.01 16.49 -26.61
CA ARG A 102 -14.41 16.27 -26.20
C ARG A 102 -14.69 16.57 -24.72
N CYS A 103 -13.78 17.29 -24.06
CA CYS A 103 -13.97 17.72 -22.67
C CYS A 103 -15.32 18.46 -22.49
N GLY A 104 -16.12 18.03 -21.51
CA GLY A 104 -17.46 18.60 -21.24
C GLY A 104 -18.61 17.91 -21.97
N THR A 105 -18.34 16.95 -22.84
CA THR A 105 -19.38 16.06 -23.39
C THR A 105 -19.46 14.74 -22.62
N PRO A 106 -20.65 14.11 -22.54
CA PRO A 106 -20.77 12.77 -21.97
C PRO A 106 -19.88 11.78 -22.71
N GLU A 107 -19.37 10.78 -21.97
CA GLU A 107 -18.64 9.65 -22.54
C GLU A 107 -19.47 8.96 -23.63
N SER A 108 -18.80 8.52 -24.69
CA SER A 108 -19.43 7.65 -25.69
C SER A 108 -19.80 6.30 -25.07
N THR A 109 -20.70 5.57 -25.72
CA THR A 109 -21.12 4.24 -25.25
C THR A 109 -19.93 3.28 -25.15
N ASP A 110 -18.99 3.33 -26.09
CA ASP A 110 -17.81 2.47 -26.07
C ASP A 110 -16.85 2.82 -24.92
N GLU A 111 -16.62 4.11 -24.66
CA GLU A 111 -15.83 4.58 -23.52
C GLU A 111 -16.48 4.18 -22.19
N ASP A 112 -17.79 4.39 -22.05
CA ASP A 112 -18.54 4.03 -20.85
C ASP A 112 -18.44 2.52 -20.56
N VAL A 113 -18.59 1.68 -21.59
CA VAL A 113 -18.45 0.23 -21.46
C VAL A 113 -17.02 -0.15 -21.05
N ALA A 114 -16.00 0.43 -21.69
CA ALA A 114 -14.60 0.15 -21.37
C ALA A 114 -14.22 0.59 -19.95
N ASN A 115 -14.65 1.78 -19.53
CA ASN A 115 -14.41 2.31 -18.20
C ASN A 115 -15.04 1.47 -17.11
N LYS A 116 -16.32 1.10 -17.31
CA LYS A 116 -17.04 0.22 -16.39
C LYS A 116 -16.33 -1.12 -16.27
N TYR A 117 -15.92 -1.70 -17.40
CA TYR A 117 -15.20 -2.97 -17.40
C TYR A 117 -13.89 -2.89 -16.57
N ILE A 118 -13.06 -1.88 -16.81
CA ILE A 118 -11.79 -1.68 -16.08
C ILE A 118 -12.04 -1.48 -14.60
N PHE A 119 -12.96 -0.56 -14.25
CA PHE A 119 -13.28 -0.27 -12.86
C PHE A 119 -13.83 -1.49 -12.12
N THR A 120 -14.82 -2.16 -12.71
CA THR A 120 -15.47 -3.32 -12.12
C THR A 120 -14.46 -4.46 -11.91
N ASN A 121 -13.63 -4.79 -12.90
CA ASN A 121 -12.64 -5.85 -12.76
C ASN A 121 -11.60 -5.54 -11.68
N ALA A 122 -11.05 -4.32 -11.66
CA ALA A 122 -10.06 -3.95 -10.66
C ALA A 122 -10.61 -4.08 -9.23
N VAL A 123 -11.87 -3.67 -9.00
CA VAL A 123 -12.54 -3.82 -7.71
C VAL A 123 -12.82 -5.29 -7.39
N TRP A 124 -13.32 -6.08 -8.35
CA TRP A 124 -13.57 -7.50 -8.15
C TRP A 124 -12.30 -8.29 -7.84
N ASP A 125 -11.21 -8.03 -8.54
CA ASP A 125 -9.91 -8.66 -8.30
C ASP A 125 -9.38 -8.33 -6.90
N LEU A 126 -9.57 -7.08 -6.46
CA LEU A 126 -9.18 -6.68 -5.11
C LEU A 126 -10.04 -7.40 -4.07
N LEU A 127 -11.36 -7.38 -4.21
CA LEU A 127 -12.26 -8.04 -3.27
C LEU A 127 -12.03 -9.56 -3.24
N GLY A 128 -11.81 -10.18 -4.41
CA GLY A 128 -11.43 -11.57 -4.54
C GLY A 128 -10.13 -11.87 -3.80
N THR A 129 -9.11 -11.04 -3.98
CA THR A 129 -7.83 -11.15 -3.26
C THR A 129 -8.04 -11.05 -1.75
N LEU A 130 -8.79 -10.05 -1.27
CA LEU A 130 -9.07 -9.85 0.15
C LEU A 130 -9.88 -11.00 0.76
N SER A 131 -10.75 -11.64 -0.02
CA SER A 131 -11.58 -12.76 0.44
C SER A 131 -10.75 -14.00 0.82
N THR A 132 -9.57 -14.15 0.22
CA THR A 132 -8.65 -15.26 0.51
C THR A 132 -7.84 -15.06 1.80
N TRP A 133 -7.90 -13.86 2.40
CA TRP A 133 -7.08 -13.58 3.57
C TRP A 133 -7.56 -14.39 4.78
N PRO A 134 -6.63 -14.92 5.58
CA PRO A 134 -6.99 -15.62 6.80
C PRO A 134 -7.80 -14.70 7.72
N ARG A 135 -8.97 -15.17 8.15
CA ARG A 135 -9.72 -14.53 9.24
C ARG A 135 -8.90 -14.70 10.51
N ASN A 136 -8.23 -13.63 10.93
CA ASN A 136 -7.45 -13.63 12.16
C ASN A 136 -8.41 -13.81 13.34
N LYS A 137 -8.48 -15.03 13.91
CA LYS A 137 -9.27 -15.32 15.11
C LYS A 137 -8.76 -14.54 16.34
N GLU A 138 -7.49 -14.14 16.35
CA GLU A 138 -6.89 -13.34 17.42
C GLU A 138 -7.32 -11.86 17.40
N ILE A 139 -7.58 -11.27 16.22
CA ILE A 139 -8.13 -9.91 16.13
C ILE A 139 -9.58 -9.87 16.66
N GLU A 140 -10.28 -11.01 16.70
CA GLU A 140 -11.61 -11.09 17.31
C GLU A 140 -11.60 -11.04 18.84
N GLN A 141 -10.48 -11.33 19.51
CA GLN A 141 -10.37 -11.15 20.97
C GLN A 141 -10.02 -9.70 21.36
N GLU A 142 -9.31 -8.95 20.52
CA GLU A 142 -9.08 -7.50 20.69
C GLU A 142 -10.21 -6.62 20.12
N ARG A 143 -11.27 -7.21 19.53
CA ARG A 143 -12.46 -6.47 19.06
C ARG A 143 -13.21 -5.72 20.17
N ASN A 144 -12.87 -5.94 21.44
CA ASN A 144 -13.47 -5.28 22.60
C ASN A 144 -12.67 -4.10 23.16
N SER A 145 -11.51 -3.70 22.61
CA SER A 145 -10.75 -2.57 23.16
C SER A 145 -10.41 -1.44 22.18
N VAL A 146 -10.10 -1.68 20.91
CA VAL A 146 -9.86 -0.58 19.96
C VAL A 146 -10.28 -1.01 18.55
N PHE A 147 -11.24 -0.29 17.95
CA PHE A 147 -11.68 -0.51 16.57
C PHE A 147 -10.50 -0.32 15.58
N ILE A 148 -9.77 -1.37 15.24
CA ILE A 148 -8.87 -1.37 14.08
C ILE A 148 -9.73 -1.54 12.83
N ARG A 149 -10.27 -0.43 12.32
CA ARG A 149 -10.94 -0.40 11.02
C ARG A 149 -9.89 -0.52 9.92
N ARG A 150 -9.94 -1.58 9.12
CA ARG A 150 -9.28 -1.60 7.81
C ARG A 150 -10.10 -0.73 6.87
N ALA A 151 -9.43 0.12 6.10
CA ALA A 151 -10.08 1.04 5.19
C ALA A 151 -9.52 0.88 3.78
N ILE A 152 -10.44 0.95 2.81
CA ILE A 152 -10.15 0.87 1.39
C ILE A 152 -10.53 2.21 0.78
N LEU A 153 -9.57 2.85 0.12
CA LEU A 153 -9.78 4.04 -0.68
C LEU A 153 -9.66 3.63 -2.16
N ILE A 154 -10.65 3.99 -2.97
CA ILE A 154 -10.63 3.77 -4.42
C ILE A 154 -10.62 5.14 -5.08
N THR A 155 -9.65 5.36 -5.96
CA THR A 155 -9.60 6.58 -6.77
C THR A 155 -9.44 6.21 -8.23
N THR A 156 -10.22 6.87 -9.09
CA THR A 156 -10.00 6.86 -10.53
C THR A 156 -9.10 8.02 -10.91
N VAL A 157 -8.10 7.78 -11.74
CA VAL A 157 -7.24 8.82 -12.32
C VAL A 157 -7.50 8.84 -13.81
N LYS A 158 -7.95 10.00 -14.32
CA LYS A 158 -8.00 10.30 -15.75
C LYS A 158 -6.76 11.11 -16.11
N THR A 159 -5.96 10.59 -17.03
CA THR A 159 -4.76 11.26 -17.54
C THR A 159 -5.11 11.95 -18.85
N TYR A 160 -4.81 13.24 -18.95
CA TYR A 160 -4.99 14.05 -20.16
C TYR A 160 -3.66 14.14 -20.91
N LEU A 161 -3.70 14.12 -22.25
CA LEU A 161 -2.56 14.44 -23.14
C LEU A 161 -2.69 15.87 -23.68
#